data_AF-A0A1S4C5F7-F1
#
_entry.id   AF-A0A1S4C5F7-F1
#
_cell.length_a   1.000
_cell.length_b   1.000
_cell.length_c   1.000
_cell.angle_alpha   90.00
_cell.angle_beta   90.00
_cell.angle_gamma   90.00
#
_symmetry.space_group_name_H-M   'P 1'
#
loop_
_entity.id
_entity.type
_entity.pdbx_description
1 polymer ?
#
loop_
_entity_poly.entity_id
_entity_poly.type
_entity_poly.pdbx_seq_one_letter_code
_entity_poly.pdbx_strand_id
1 'polypeptide(L)'
;MAGEYRGDKVCQRVILSASFIGGPRDMRRRYMDAMALVQHFGKSDLFITMTCNPDWAEIQENLCEGQLAQDRPDLVTRVFRAKLQDLKDQIFKKKIFGPVAAHIFVVEFQKRGLPHIHLLIILEQGYKITSADQYDKFISTKLPDEEECPLLHDLVVKHMMHGPCGKHHPTNSCMKD
;
A
#
# COMPACT_ATOMS: atom_id res chain seq x y z
N MET A 1 9.01 -15.35 33.32
CA MET A 1 9.85 -16.42 32.77
C MET A 1 9.32 -17.75 33.27
N ALA A 2 8.61 -18.51 32.45
CA ALA A 2 8.11 -19.85 32.81
C ALA A 2 7.85 -20.65 31.52
N GLY A 3 8.93 -21.14 30.90
CA GLY A 3 8.84 -21.92 29.65
C GLY A 3 9.79 -23.11 29.56
N GLU A 4 10.78 -23.25 30.45
CA GLU A 4 11.92 -24.13 30.20
C GLU A 4 11.91 -25.51 30.88
N TYR A 5 10.82 -25.95 31.53
CA TYR A 5 10.88 -27.19 32.35
C TYR A 5 9.81 -28.27 32.05
N ARG A 6 9.15 -28.24 30.88
CA ARG A 6 8.13 -29.24 30.52
C ARG A 6 8.34 -29.81 29.12
N GLY A 7 9.04 -30.94 29.03
CA GLY A 7 9.34 -31.67 27.79
C GLY A 7 8.11 -32.20 27.05
N ASP A 8 6.99 -32.35 27.74
CA ASP A 8 5.67 -32.76 27.22
C ASP A 8 5.00 -31.72 26.30
N LYS A 9 5.49 -30.47 26.28
CA LYS A 9 5.01 -29.39 25.40
C LYS A 9 5.88 -29.16 24.17
N VAL A 10 6.99 -29.89 24.04
CA VAL A 10 7.86 -29.81 22.87
C VAL A 10 7.18 -30.58 21.72
N CYS A 11 7.08 -29.96 20.53
CA CYS A 11 6.44 -30.51 19.31
C CYS A 11 4.90 -30.62 19.28
N GLN A 12 4.15 -29.86 20.09
CA GLN A 12 2.69 -29.76 19.86
C GLN A 12 2.38 -28.90 18.62
N ARG A 13 1.57 -29.44 17.70
CA ARG A 13 1.08 -28.70 16.53
C ARG A 13 0.07 -27.63 16.98
N VAL A 14 0.55 -26.43 17.25
CA VAL A 14 -0.32 -25.28 17.56
C VAL A 14 -0.94 -24.78 16.25
N ILE A 15 -2.24 -25.00 16.10
CA ILE A 15 -3.00 -24.47 14.97
C ILE A 15 -3.47 -23.07 15.34
N LEU A 16 -2.89 -22.05 14.72
CA LEU A 16 -3.31 -20.66 14.89
C LEU A 16 -4.71 -20.45 14.29
N SER A 17 -5.55 -19.68 15.00
CA SER A 17 -6.90 -19.33 14.56
C SER A 17 -6.88 -18.39 13.35
N ALA A 18 -8.02 -18.22 12.69
CA ALA A 18 -8.19 -17.23 11.62
C ALA A 18 -8.15 -15.77 12.12
N SER A 19 -8.14 -15.53 13.43
CA SER A 19 -7.97 -14.18 14.01
C SER A 19 -6.50 -13.78 14.12
N PHE A 20 -5.56 -14.70 13.92
CA PHE A 20 -4.13 -14.39 13.87
C PHE A 20 -3.79 -13.79 12.50
N ILE A 21 -3.63 -12.48 12.47
CA ILE A 21 -3.35 -11.70 11.25
C ILE A 21 -2.02 -12.17 10.62
N GLY A 22 -2.05 -12.43 9.31
CA GLY A 22 -0.89 -12.91 8.55
C GLY A 22 -0.67 -14.43 8.65
N GLY A 23 -1.48 -15.15 9.44
CA GLY A 23 -1.46 -16.61 9.47
C GLY A 23 -2.10 -17.25 8.24
N PRO A 24 -1.80 -18.53 7.94
CA PRO A 24 -2.36 -19.24 6.78
C PRO A 24 -3.90 -19.24 6.74
N ARG A 25 -4.55 -19.28 7.91
CA ARG A 25 -6.02 -19.26 8.00
C ARG A 25 -6.62 -17.87 7.78
N ASP A 26 -5.98 -16.82 8.30
CA ASP A 26 -6.37 -15.43 8.04
C ASP A 26 -6.24 -15.09 6.56
N MET A 27 -5.08 -15.41 5.96
CA MET A 27 -4.85 -15.22 4.51
C MET A 27 -5.88 -15.96 3.66
N ARG A 28 -6.17 -17.23 3.99
CA ARG A 28 -7.19 -18.00 3.28
C ARG A 28 -8.59 -17.38 3.42
N ARG A 29 -8.95 -16.91 4.61
CA ARG A 29 -10.24 -16.25 4.85
C ARG A 29 -10.36 -14.97 4.03
N ARG A 30 -9.37 -14.08 4.10
CA ARG A 30 -9.35 -12.83 3.31
C ARG A 30 -9.44 -13.09 1.82
N TYR A 31 -8.77 -14.13 1.34
CA TYR A 31 -8.88 -14.55 -0.05
C TYR A 31 -10.30 -14.99 -0.41
N MET A 32 -10.94 -15.84 0.41
CA MET A 32 -12.33 -16.24 0.17
C MET A 32 -13.30 -15.05 0.21
N ASP A 33 -13.14 -14.15 1.17
CA ASP A 33 -13.96 -12.93 1.28
C ASP A 33 -13.79 -12.03 0.04
N ALA A 34 -12.55 -11.87 -0.43
CA ALA A 34 -12.24 -11.13 -1.65
C ALA A 34 -12.88 -11.79 -2.89
N MET A 35 -12.79 -13.11 -3.02
CA MET A 35 -13.39 -13.85 -4.13
C MET A 35 -14.91 -13.77 -4.11
N ALA A 36 -15.55 -13.78 -2.93
CA ALA A 36 -16.99 -13.60 -2.80
C ALA A 36 -17.44 -12.21 -3.28
N LEU A 37 -16.68 -11.16 -2.94
CA LEU A 37 -16.93 -9.81 -3.45
C LEU A 37 -16.76 -9.72 -4.98
N VAL A 38 -15.70 -10.32 -5.53
CA VAL A 38 -15.48 -10.35 -6.99
C VAL A 38 -16.57 -11.14 -7.70
N GLN A 39 -17.06 -12.23 -7.11
CA GLN A 39 -18.15 -13.01 -7.67
C GLN A 39 -19.48 -12.23 -7.69
N HIS A 40 -19.73 -11.41 -6.67
CA HIS A 40 -20.97 -10.65 -6.55
C HIS A 40 -20.95 -9.34 -7.35
N PHE A 41 -19.86 -8.57 -7.28
CA PHE A 41 -19.74 -7.23 -7.87
C PHE A 41 -18.94 -7.20 -9.19
N GLY A 42 -18.37 -8.33 -9.60
CA GLY A 42 -17.50 -8.44 -10.76
C GLY A 42 -16.03 -8.16 -10.44
N LYS A 43 -15.19 -8.18 -11.49
CA LYS A 43 -13.76 -7.92 -11.39
C LYS A 43 -13.47 -6.50 -10.87
N SER A 44 -12.30 -6.33 -10.24
CA SER A 44 -11.79 -5.02 -9.85
C SER A 44 -11.45 -4.15 -11.07
N ASP A 45 -11.69 -2.86 -10.92
CA ASP A 45 -11.41 -1.83 -11.93
C ASP A 45 -10.06 -1.14 -11.68
N LEU A 46 -9.71 -0.92 -10.41
CA LEU A 46 -8.47 -0.25 -10.01
C LEU A 46 -7.73 -1.06 -8.94
N PHE A 47 -6.41 -1.10 -9.08
CA PHE A 47 -5.50 -1.60 -8.06
C PHE A 47 -4.57 -0.47 -7.63
N ILE A 48 -4.76 -0.01 -6.40
CA ILE A 48 -4.05 1.13 -5.83
C ILE A 48 -3.10 0.65 -4.74
N THR A 49 -1.86 1.11 -4.82
CA THR A 49 -0.86 0.92 -3.78
C THR A 49 -0.53 2.24 -3.11
N MET A 50 -0.26 2.20 -1.81
CA MET A 50 0.27 3.34 -1.06
C MET A 50 1.37 2.83 -0.15
N THR A 51 2.58 3.33 -0.36
CA THR A 51 3.76 3.02 0.46
C THR A 51 4.01 4.15 1.43
N CYS A 52 4.30 3.82 2.69
CA CYS A 52 4.76 4.83 3.64
C CYS A 52 6.08 5.44 3.18
N ASN A 53 6.17 6.77 3.17
CA ASN A 53 7.42 7.48 2.92
C ASN A 53 7.98 7.99 4.26
N PRO A 54 9.20 7.56 4.68
CA PRO A 54 9.82 8.06 5.89
C PRO A 54 10.16 9.56 5.81
N ASP A 55 10.28 10.12 4.61
CA ASP A 55 10.64 11.53 4.37
C ASP A 55 9.44 12.48 4.43
N TRP A 56 8.26 11.99 4.84
CA TRP A 56 7.13 12.87 5.11
C TRP A 56 7.46 13.86 6.22
N ALA A 57 7.12 15.13 6.01
CA ALA A 57 7.42 16.22 6.95
C ALA A 57 6.89 15.92 8.36
N GLU A 58 5.69 15.34 8.46
CA GLU A 58 5.09 14.99 9.75
C GLU A 58 5.90 13.95 10.54
N ILE A 59 6.67 13.11 9.85
CA ILE A 59 7.60 12.17 10.47
C ILE A 59 8.88 12.91 10.85
N GLN A 60 9.52 13.58 9.88
CA GLN A 60 10.83 14.23 10.06
C GLN A 60 10.81 15.30 11.15
N GLU A 61 9.77 16.13 11.22
CA GLU A 61 9.61 17.19 12.22
C GLU A 61 9.40 16.64 13.66
N ASN A 62 8.99 15.38 13.79
CA ASN A 62 8.71 14.74 15.07
C ASN A 62 9.76 13.69 15.46
N LEU A 63 10.86 13.59 14.72
CA LEU A 63 12.03 12.78 15.08
C LEU A 63 12.97 13.60 15.96
N CYS A 64 13.55 12.97 16.99
CA CYS A 64 14.63 13.57 17.75
C CYS A 64 15.95 13.51 16.96
N GLU A 65 16.92 14.35 17.33
CA GLU A 65 18.26 14.31 16.72
C GLU A 65 18.85 12.90 16.76
N GLY A 66 19.29 12.41 15.59
CA GLY A 66 19.86 11.08 15.42
C GLY A 66 18.86 9.92 15.33
N GLN A 67 17.56 10.15 15.52
CA GLN A 67 16.54 9.11 15.31
C GLN A 67 16.22 8.91 13.84
N LEU A 68 16.07 7.65 13.43
CA LEU A 68 15.52 7.27 12.14
C LEU A 68 14.02 6.99 12.26
N ALA A 69 13.29 7.10 11.16
CA ALA A 69 11.86 6.75 11.11
C ALA A 69 11.60 5.30 11.60
N GLN A 70 12.56 4.39 11.38
CA GLN A 70 12.49 3.01 11.82
C GLN A 70 12.55 2.86 13.34
N ASP A 71 13.18 3.80 14.04
CA ASP A 71 13.28 3.81 15.51
C ASP A 71 11.96 4.24 16.16
N ARG A 72 11.05 4.85 15.40
CA ARG A 72 9.75 5.36 15.84
C ARG A 72 8.57 4.78 15.04
N PRO A 73 8.35 3.45 15.11
CA PRO A 73 7.29 2.79 14.35
C PRO A 73 5.89 3.25 14.76
N ASP A 74 5.72 3.76 15.98
CA ASP A 74 4.48 4.39 16.46
C ASP A 74 4.14 5.65 15.67
N LEU A 75 5.13 6.53 15.44
CA LEU A 75 4.98 7.77 14.69
C LEU A 75 4.67 7.47 13.22
N VAL A 76 5.47 6.60 12.60
CA VAL A 76 5.29 6.16 11.21
C VAL A 76 3.88 5.60 11.01
N THR A 77 3.44 4.69 11.89
CA THR A 77 2.13 4.06 11.76
C THR A 77 0.98 5.07 11.91
N ARG A 78 1.12 6.07 12.80
CA ARG A 78 0.13 7.13 12.99
C ARG A 78 0.01 8.03 11.77
N VAL A 79 1.15 8.51 11.24
CA VAL A 79 1.16 9.36 10.04
C VAL A 79 0.61 8.57 8.85
N PHE A 80 1.06 7.34 8.65
CA PHE A 80 0.56 6.47 7.59
C PHE A 80 -0.95 6.25 7.68
N ARG A 81 -1.48 5.99 8.88
CA ARG A 81 -2.92 5.83 9.08
C ARG A 81 -3.70 7.11 8.74
N ALA A 82 -3.17 8.28 9.07
CA ALA A 82 -3.79 9.55 8.72
C ALA A 82 -3.83 9.74 7.19
N LYS A 83 -2.71 9.50 6.49
CA LYS A 83 -2.64 9.56 5.01
C LYS A 83 -3.56 8.53 4.35
N LEU A 84 -3.63 7.31 4.89
CA LEU A 84 -4.57 6.28 4.44
C LEU A 84 -6.02 6.73 4.58
N GLN A 85 -6.37 7.38 5.69
CA GLN A 85 -7.73 7.87 5.90
C GLN A 85 -8.08 8.99 4.92
N ASP A 86 -7.14 9.90 4.65
CA ASP A 86 -7.33 10.93 3.64
C ASP A 86 -7.52 10.34 2.24
N LEU A 87 -6.68 9.37 1.84
CA LEU A 87 -6.84 8.65 0.57
C LEU A 87 -8.23 8.00 0.45
N LYS A 88 -8.69 7.33 1.52
CA LYS A 88 -10.03 6.75 1.58
C LYS A 88 -11.13 7.79 1.44
N ASP A 89 -10.97 8.95 2.08
CA ASP A 89 -11.93 10.04 1.98
C ASP A 89 -12.00 10.62 0.55
N GLN A 90 -10.86 10.74 -0.12
CA GLN A 90 -10.82 11.13 -1.54
C GLN A 90 -11.54 10.12 -2.43
N ILE A 91 -11.28 8.82 -2.23
CA ILE A 91 -11.88 7.76 -3.05
C ILE A 91 -13.37 7.59 -2.76
N PHE A 92 -13.79 7.49 -1.50
CA PHE A 92 -15.15 7.09 -1.14
C PHE A 92 -16.09 8.27 -0.89
N LYS A 93 -15.60 9.38 -0.31
CA LYS A 93 -16.44 10.56 -0.03
C LYS A 93 -16.44 11.54 -1.19
N LYS A 94 -15.25 11.91 -1.68
CA LYS A 94 -15.11 12.83 -2.83
C LYS A 94 -15.37 12.12 -4.17
N LYS A 95 -15.36 10.78 -4.20
CA LYS A 95 -15.67 9.96 -5.38
C LYS A 95 -14.82 10.34 -6.60
N ILE A 96 -13.52 10.55 -6.41
CA ILE A 96 -12.61 10.97 -7.49
C ILE A 96 -12.58 10.00 -8.69
N PHE A 97 -12.85 8.71 -8.44
CA PHE A 97 -12.95 7.67 -9.48
C PHE A 97 -14.41 7.31 -9.81
N GLY A 98 -15.38 7.98 -9.19
CA GLY A 98 -16.80 7.62 -9.20
C GLY A 98 -17.24 6.78 -7.99
N PRO A 99 -18.54 6.43 -7.92
CA PRO A 99 -19.11 5.57 -6.90
C PRO A 99 -18.49 4.17 -6.87
N VAL A 100 -18.17 3.70 -5.66
CA VAL A 100 -17.57 2.39 -5.41
C VAL A 100 -18.63 1.42 -4.91
N ALA A 101 -18.79 0.30 -5.61
CA ALA A 101 -19.71 -0.78 -5.21
C ALA A 101 -19.08 -1.67 -4.12
N ALA A 102 -17.80 -2.00 -4.25
CA ALA A 102 -17.06 -2.78 -3.27
C ALA A 102 -15.57 -2.45 -3.28
N HIS A 103 -14.90 -2.69 -2.15
CA HIS A 103 -13.45 -2.52 -2.05
C HIS A 103 -12.86 -3.57 -1.11
N ILE A 104 -11.60 -3.93 -1.36
CA ILE A 104 -10.81 -4.83 -0.52
C ILE A 104 -9.48 -4.15 -0.28
N PHE A 105 -9.01 -4.10 0.97
CA PHE A 105 -7.67 -3.62 1.24
C PHE A 105 -6.95 -4.48 2.26
N VAL A 106 -5.63 -4.56 2.10
CA VAL A 106 -4.73 -5.21 3.03
C VAL A 106 -3.61 -4.24 3.34
N VAL A 107 -3.24 -4.15 4.62
CA VAL A 107 -2.04 -3.45 5.08
C VAL A 107 -0.98 -4.49 5.37
N GLU A 108 0.18 -4.33 4.76
CA GLU A 108 1.34 -5.21 4.92
C GLU A 108 2.55 -4.37 5.34
N PHE A 109 3.43 -4.95 6.14
CA PHE A 109 4.71 -4.32 6.47
C PHE A 109 5.76 -4.85 5.51
N GLN A 110 6.35 -3.97 4.70
CA GLN A 110 7.43 -4.34 3.79
C GLN A 110 8.67 -4.78 4.57
N LYS A 111 9.64 -5.44 3.90
CA LYS A 111 10.90 -5.93 4.52
C LYS A 111 11.67 -4.87 5.34
N ARG A 112 11.45 -3.58 5.07
CA ARG A 112 12.06 -2.44 5.79
C ARG A 112 11.23 -1.95 6.99
N GLY A 113 10.19 -2.67 7.38
CA GLY A 113 9.30 -2.34 8.50
C GLY A 113 8.31 -1.21 8.22
N LEU A 114 8.24 -0.70 6.99
CA LEU A 114 7.32 0.37 6.62
C LEU A 114 5.98 -0.20 6.14
N PRO A 115 4.85 0.40 6.57
CA PRO A 115 3.54 -0.06 6.16
C PRO A 115 3.26 0.29 4.70
N HIS A 116 2.54 -0.60 4.04
CA HIS A 116 2.13 -0.53 2.66
C HIS A 116 0.69 -1.03 2.53
N ILE A 117 -0.11 -0.44 1.65
CA ILE A 117 -1.45 -0.97 1.35
C ILE A 117 -1.53 -1.51 -0.07
N HIS A 118 -2.32 -2.57 -0.21
CA HIS A 118 -2.91 -2.96 -1.48
C HIS A 118 -4.42 -2.72 -1.38
N LEU A 119 -4.98 -1.94 -2.30
CA LEU A 119 -6.40 -1.58 -2.35
C LEU A 119 -6.96 -1.95 -3.73
N LEU A 120 -7.92 -2.88 -3.75
CA LEU A 120 -8.73 -3.21 -4.91
C LEU A 120 -10.06 -2.45 -4.84
N ILE A 121 -10.44 -1.81 -5.94
CA ILE A 121 -11.69 -1.06 -6.06
C ILE A 121 -12.54 -1.67 -7.16
N ILE A 122 -13.81 -1.90 -6.86
CA ILE A 122 -14.84 -2.32 -7.80
C ILE A 122 -15.85 -1.18 -7.90
N LEU A 123 -15.88 -0.49 -9.04
CA LEU A 123 -16.78 0.64 -9.31
C LEU A 123 -18.20 0.14 -9.61
N GLU A 124 -19.20 1.00 -9.42
CA GLU A 124 -20.58 0.71 -9.82
C GLU A 124 -20.70 0.52 -11.35
N GLN A 125 -21.73 -0.21 -11.81
CA GLN A 125 -21.87 -0.65 -13.21
C GLN A 125 -21.80 0.50 -14.25
N GLY A 126 -22.30 1.69 -13.90
CA GLY A 126 -22.26 2.88 -14.77
C GLY A 126 -20.91 3.62 -14.79
N TYR A 127 -19.97 3.24 -13.93
CA TYR A 127 -18.67 3.90 -13.74
C TYR A 127 -17.49 2.98 -14.05
N LYS A 128 -17.76 1.77 -14.57
CA LYS A 128 -16.73 0.83 -15.03
C LYS A 128 -15.83 1.49 -16.08
N ILE A 129 -14.53 1.23 -15.98
CA ILE A 129 -13.53 1.74 -16.92
C ILE A 129 -13.39 0.71 -18.05
N THR A 130 -13.97 1.01 -19.21
CA THR A 130 -14.10 0.08 -20.34
C THR A 130 -13.38 0.51 -21.62
N SER A 131 -12.84 1.73 -21.68
CA SER A 131 -12.09 2.23 -22.84
C SER A 131 -10.75 2.85 -22.45
N ALA A 132 -9.82 2.91 -23.40
CA ALA A 132 -8.50 3.54 -23.22
C ALA A 132 -8.64 5.01 -22.79
N ASP A 133 -9.49 5.78 -23.47
CA ASP A 133 -9.74 7.19 -23.14
C ASP A 133 -10.26 7.41 -21.72
N GLN A 134 -10.93 6.40 -21.12
CA GLN A 134 -11.34 6.47 -19.72
C GLN A 134 -10.17 6.17 -18.77
N TYR A 135 -9.28 5.25 -19.12
CA TYR A 135 -8.06 5.00 -18.34
C TYR A 135 -7.14 6.22 -18.32
N ASP A 136 -6.98 6.90 -19.46
CA ASP A 136 -6.12 8.09 -19.60
C ASP A 136 -6.56 9.27 -18.72
N LYS A 137 -7.82 9.27 -18.26
CA LYS A 137 -8.32 10.27 -17.30
C LYS A 137 -7.79 10.07 -15.88
N PHE A 138 -7.39 8.84 -15.55
CA PHE A 138 -7.00 8.45 -14.19
C PHE A 138 -5.53 8.03 -14.08
N ILE A 139 -4.95 7.56 -15.18
CA ILE A 139 -3.58 7.03 -15.23
C ILE A 139 -2.85 7.73 -16.37
N SER A 140 -1.67 8.28 -16.08
CA SER A 140 -0.76 8.82 -17.08
C SER A 140 0.62 8.18 -16.90
N THR A 141 1.23 7.82 -18.02
CA THR A 141 2.64 7.40 -18.08
C THR A 141 3.56 8.53 -18.58
N LYS A 142 3.00 9.72 -18.80
CA LYS A 142 3.75 10.91 -19.20
C LYS A 142 4.08 11.72 -17.96
N LEU A 143 5.25 12.34 -17.97
CA LEU A 143 5.57 13.38 -17.00
C LEU A 143 4.57 14.54 -17.18
N PRO A 144 4.02 15.09 -16.08
CA PRO A 144 3.27 16.33 -16.12
C PRO A 144 4.11 17.44 -16.76
N ASP A 145 3.49 18.35 -17.49
CA ASP A 145 4.22 19.46 -18.08
C ASP A 145 4.72 20.42 -16.98
N GLU A 146 5.99 20.81 -17.08
CA GLU A 146 6.67 21.65 -16.07
C GLU A 146 6.13 23.09 -16.06
N GLU A 147 5.68 23.60 -17.21
CA GLU A 147 5.12 24.95 -17.32
C GLU A 147 3.64 24.98 -16.91
N GLU A 148 2.85 23.97 -17.30
CA GLU A 148 1.42 23.90 -16.97
C GLU A 148 1.16 23.50 -15.51
N CYS A 149 1.94 22.56 -14.97
CA CYS A 149 1.75 22.07 -13.60
C CYS A 149 3.09 21.77 -12.90
N PRO A 150 3.88 22.81 -12.57
CA PRO A 150 5.22 22.65 -12.00
C PRO A 150 5.22 21.82 -10.71
N LEU A 151 4.23 22.04 -9.83
CA LEU A 151 4.13 21.31 -8.57
C LEU A 151 3.93 19.80 -8.78
N LEU A 152 3.07 19.41 -9.71
CA LEU A 152 2.82 17.98 -9.98
C LEU A 152 4.02 17.35 -10.67
N HIS A 153 4.66 18.08 -11.60
CA HIS A 153 5.90 17.66 -12.23
C HIS A 153 6.98 17.37 -11.18
N ASP A 154 7.25 18.30 -10.27
CA ASP A 154 8.24 18.15 -9.20
C ASP A 154 7.95 16.94 -8.30
N LEU A 155 6.69 16.74 -7.93
CA LEU A 155 6.28 15.60 -7.09
C LEU A 155 6.48 14.27 -7.83
N VAL A 156 6.09 14.19 -9.10
CA VAL A 156 6.27 12.97 -9.91
C VAL A 156 7.75 12.70 -10.13
N VAL A 157 8.55 13.72 -10.48
CA VAL A 157 10.00 13.57 -10.65
C VAL A 157 10.66 13.11 -9.36
N LYS A 158 10.31 13.71 -8.21
CA LYS A 158 10.89 13.37 -6.92
C LYS A 158 10.53 11.96 -6.45
N HIS A 159 9.31 11.50 -6.68
CA HIS A 159 8.78 10.29 -6.04
C HIS A 159 8.60 9.09 -6.97
N MET A 160 8.47 9.30 -8.27
CA MET A 160 8.21 8.23 -9.25
C MET A 160 9.39 7.96 -10.19
N MET A 161 10.35 8.88 -10.29
CA MET A 161 11.56 8.62 -11.06
C MET A 161 12.55 7.80 -10.25
N HIS A 162 12.94 6.66 -10.78
CA HIS A 162 14.08 5.94 -10.26
C HIS A 162 15.37 6.68 -10.63
N GLY A 163 16.31 6.77 -9.69
CA GLY A 163 17.64 7.30 -9.96
C GLY A 163 18.34 6.51 -11.08
N PRO A 164 19.36 7.09 -11.72
CA PRO A 164 20.03 6.46 -12.85
C PRO A 164 20.46 5.02 -12.50
N CYS A 165 20.19 4.07 -13.39
CA CYS A 165 20.67 2.70 -13.29
C CYS A 165 21.73 2.43 -14.37
N GLY A 166 22.30 1.23 -14.41
CA GLY A 166 23.32 0.88 -15.40
C GLY A 166 24.72 1.36 -15.01
N LYS A 167 25.46 1.90 -15.98
CA LYS A 167 26.87 2.31 -15.81
C LYS A 167 27.07 3.36 -14.72
N HIS A 168 26.06 4.19 -14.46
CA HIS A 168 26.10 5.24 -13.45
C HIS A 168 25.96 4.70 -12.02
N HIS A 169 25.26 3.58 -11.84
CA HIS A 169 25.07 2.93 -10.53
C HIS A 169 25.05 1.39 -10.69
N PRO A 170 26.22 0.78 -10.95
CA PRO A 170 26.32 -0.66 -11.25
C PRO A 170 26.00 -1.55 -10.03
N THR A 171 25.96 -0.98 -8.83
CA THR A 171 25.64 -1.69 -7.57
C THR A 171 24.13 -1.79 -7.29
N ASN A 172 23.29 -1.10 -8.08
CA ASN A 172 21.84 -1.15 -7.91
C ASN A 172 21.29 -2.57 -8.14
N SER A 173 20.24 -2.93 -7.41
CA SER A 173 19.66 -4.28 -7.43
C SER A 173 19.11 -4.70 -8.81
N CYS A 174 18.74 -3.74 -9.66
CA CYS A 174 18.29 -3.99 -11.03
C CYS A 174 19.43 -4.35 -12.01
N MET A 175 20.69 -4.30 -11.56
CA MET A 175 21.89 -4.65 -12.35
C MET A 175 22.48 -6.01 -11.97
N LYS A 176 21.83 -6.74 -11.05
CA LYS A 176 22.21 -8.10 -10.67
C LYS A 176 21.41 -9.07 -11.53
N ASP A 177 22.10 -9.87 -12.34
CA ASP A 177 21.52 -10.96 -13.13
C ASP A 177 20.95 -12.08 -12.25
#